data_AF-A0A352VGY3-F1
#
_entry.id   AF-A0A352VGY3-F1
#
_cell.length_a   1.000
_cell.length_b   1.000
_cell.length_c   1.000
_cell.angle_alpha   90.00
_cell.angle_beta   90.00
_cell.angle_gamma   90.00
#
_symmetry.space_group_name_H-M   'P 1'
#
loop_
_entity.id
_entity.type
_entity.pdbx_description
1 polymer ?
#
loop_
_entity_poly.entity_id
_entity_poly.type
_entity_poly.pdbx_seq_one_letter_code
_entity_poly.pdbx_strand_id
1 'polypeptide(L)'
;MTSLQSLGNIGEFVGAIGVVISLVYLAQQMKQNTNSVRAASFNSMVQNSIGLLEHSFRDSEFAAFLARAERDPAALSPGEAVRWDAYMTAVYRHFGNLVYQHRVGALDHLMWDTYQATLKQHLRSPAWASWYEANAHIFSTALTAQVATARAELAVEGDSGGQELAIGSDPTPAQVPSESGSAT
;
A
#
# COMPACT_ATOMS: atom_id res chain seq x y z
N MET A 1 54.21 42.64 19.12
CA MET A 1 52.86 42.63 18.50
C MET A 1 52.59 41.37 17.65
N THR A 2 53.60 40.57 17.27
CA THR A 2 53.44 39.40 16.37
C THR A 2 53.07 38.07 17.04
N SER A 3 53.41 37.83 18.31
CA SER A 3 53.14 36.53 18.97
C SER A 3 51.66 36.31 19.30
N LEU A 4 50.97 37.36 19.77
CA LEU A 4 49.55 37.30 20.14
C LEU A 4 48.65 37.05 18.92
N GLN A 5 49.03 37.65 17.79
CA GLN A 5 48.36 37.48 16.50
C GLN A 5 48.59 36.06 15.93
N SER A 6 49.80 35.51 16.09
CA SER A 6 50.10 34.13 15.71
C SER A 6 49.30 33.12 16.55
N LEU A 7 49.14 33.38 17.85
CA LEU A 7 48.33 32.54 18.74
C LEU A 7 46.84 32.60 18.38
N GLY A 8 46.32 33.78 18.03
CA GLY A 8 44.96 33.97 17.53
C GLY A 8 44.70 33.17 16.25
N ASN A 9 45.62 33.22 15.29
CA ASN A 9 45.50 32.47 14.04
C ASN A 9 45.48 30.94 14.27
N ILE A 10 46.26 30.43 15.23
CA ILE A 10 46.24 29.01 15.61
C ILE A 10 44.89 28.65 16.25
N GLY A 11 44.38 29.49 17.15
CA GLY A 11 43.07 29.30 17.76
C GLY A 11 41.94 29.27 16.73
N GLU A 12 41.98 30.16 15.75
CA GLU A 12 41.04 30.20 14.62
C GLU A 12 41.14 28.94 13.76
N PHE A 13 42.35 28.50 13.43
CA PHE A 13 42.58 27.28 12.64
C PHE A 13 42.06 26.02 13.36
N VAL A 14 42.38 25.86 14.64
CA VAL A 14 41.90 24.72 15.44
C VAL A 14 40.37 24.80 15.63
N GLY A 15 39.83 26.00 15.86
CA GLY A 15 38.39 26.23 15.92
C GLY A 15 37.69 25.83 14.62
N ALA A 16 38.24 26.22 13.47
CA ALA A 16 37.71 25.87 12.15
C ALA A 16 37.72 24.35 11.93
N ILE A 17 38.79 23.64 12.30
CA ILE A 17 38.85 22.18 12.27
C ILE A 17 37.76 21.56 13.16
N GLY A 18 37.61 22.08 14.39
CA GLY A 18 36.57 21.63 15.32
C GLY A 18 35.16 21.78 14.75
N VAL A 19 34.87 22.90 14.06
CA VAL A 19 33.60 23.11 13.36
C VAL A 19 33.41 22.10 12.24
N VAL A 20 34.41 21.87 11.39
CA VAL A 20 34.33 20.89 10.29
C VAL A 20 34.05 19.48 10.83
N ILE A 21 34.77 19.04 11.87
CA ILE A 21 34.55 17.74 12.52
C ILE A 21 33.12 17.65 13.07
N SER A 22 32.65 18.72 13.73
CA SER A 22 31.31 18.78 14.29
C SER A 22 30.21 18.66 13.22
N LEU A 23 30.41 19.31 12.06
CA LEU A 23 29.48 19.21 10.93
C LEU A 23 29.46 17.81 10.30
N VAL A 24 30.62 17.16 10.19
CA VAL A 24 30.71 15.76 9.70
C VAL A 24 29.98 14.81 10.65
N TYR A 25 30.20 14.96 11.96
CA TYR A 25 29.50 14.18 12.97
C TYR A 25 27.98 14.39 12.89
N LEU A 26 27.52 15.64 12.82
CA LEU A 26 26.10 15.98 12.70
C LEU A 26 25.49 15.36 11.43
N ALA A 27 26.17 15.43 10.30
CA ALA A 27 25.70 14.83 9.05
C ALA A 27 25.56 13.30 9.17
N GLN A 28 26.49 12.63 9.84
CA GLN A 28 26.38 11.19 10.12
C GLN A 28 25.24 10.88 11.10
N GLN A 29 25.12 11.68 12.16
CA GLN A 29 24.07 11.55 13.18
C GLN A 29 22.68 11.71 12.57
N MET A 30 22.50 12.69 11.67
CA MET A 30 21.24 12.89 10.95
C MET A 30 20.89 11.68 10.08
N LYS A 31 21.86 11.11 9.35
CA LYS A 31 21.63 9.90 8.53
C LYS A 31 21.19 8.71 9.39
N GLN A 32 21.85 8.48 10.53
CA GLN A 32 21.48 7.41 11.46
C GLN A 32 20.08 7.63 12.05
N ASN A 33 19.77 8.88 12.43
CA ASN A 33 18.44 9.25 12.93
C ASN A 33 17.36 8.99 11.87
N THR A 34 17.57 9.43 10.62
CA THR A 34 16.64 9.18 9.51
C THR A 34 16.38 7.68 9.31
N ASN A 35 17.43 6.85 9.32
CA ASN A 35 17.27 5.40 9.20
C ASN A 35 16.46 4.80 10.36
N SER A 36 16.71 5.27 11.59
CA SER A 36 15.95 4.83 12.77
C SER A 36 14.48 5.23 12.68
N VAL A 37 14.16 6.44 12.23
CA VAL A 37 12.78 6.92 12.07
C VAL A 37 12.03 6.12 11.00
N ARG A 38 12.70 5.79 9.88
CA ARG A 38 12.13 4.92 8.84
C ARG A 38 11.81 3.53 9.38
N ALA A 39 12.75 2.90 10.10
CA ALA A 39 12.54 1.59 10.69
C ALA A 39 11.40 1.58 11.73
N ALA A 40 11.34 2.61 12.59
CA ALA A 40 10.25 2.76 13.56
C ALA A 40 8.90 2.95 12.88
N SER A 41 8.85 3.80 11.84
CA SER A 41 7.64 4.00 11.04
C SER A 41 7.18 2.69 10.42
N PHE A 42 8.11 1.93 9.82
CA PHE A 42 7.81 0.62 9.24
C PHE A 42 7.22 -0.34 10.28
N ASN A 43 7.86 -0.46 11.44
CA ASN A 43 7.34 -1.31 12.51
C ASN A 43 5.93 -0.89 12.94
N SER A 44 5.67 0.40 13.13
CA SER A 44 4.33 0.90 13.48
C SER A 44 3.29 0.59 12.41
N MET A 45 3.66 0.67 11.12
CA MET A 45 2.76 0.30 10.02
C MET A 45 2.41 -1.19 10.06
N VAL A 46 3.41 -2.06 10.23
CA VAL A 46 3.19 -3.50 10.37
C VAL A 46 2.30 -3.83 11.57
N GLN A 47 2.54 -3.21 12.73
CA GLN A 47 1.71 -3.43 13.92
C GLN A 47 0.26 -2.97 13.71
N ASN A 48 0.04 -1.86 13.01
CA ASN A 48 -1.31 -1.41 12.66
C ASN A 48 -2.02 -2.39 11.70
N SER A 49 -1.30 -2.93 10.71
CA SER A 49 -1.85 -3.97 9.82
C SER A 49 -2.21 -5.24 10.61
N ILE A 50 -1.36 -5.68 11.54
CA ILE A 50 -1.65 -6.82 12.40
C ILE A 50 -2.91 -6.56 13.24
N GLY A 51 -3.01 -5.39 13.88
CA GLY A 51 -4.18 -5.03 14.70
C GLY A 51 -5.49 -5.00 13.92
N LEU A 52 -5.46 -4.55 12.66
CA LEU A 52 -6.63 -4.59 11.76
C LEU A 52 -7.05 -6.02 11.39
N LEU A 53 -6.08 -6.91 11.21
CA LEU A 53 -6.32 -8.30 10.79
C LEU A 53 -6.54 -9.26 11.96
N GLU A 54 -6.19 -8.85 13.18
CA GLU A 54 -6.17 -9.72 14.36
C GLU A 54 -7.49 -10.43 14.60
N HIS A 55 -8.59 -9.69 14.56
CA HIS A 55 -9.91 -10.26 14.80
C HIS A 55 -10.28 -11.28 13.70
N SER A 56 -9.86 -11.06 12.46
CA SER A 56 -10.17 -11.94 11.33
C SER A 56 -9.49 -13.30 11.42
N PHE A 57 -8.32 -13.41 12.08
CA PHE A 57 -7.64 -14.70 12.25
C PHE A 57 -7.84 -15.33 13.63
N ARG A 58 -8.31 -14.58 14.64
CA ARG A 58 -8.57 -15.09 16.00
C ARG A 58 -10.02 -15.47 16.25
N ASP A 59 -10.95 -14.83 15.55
CA ASP A 59 -12.39 -15.02 15.74
C ASP A 59 -13.04 -15.44 14.42
N SER A 60 -13.45 -16.71 14.36
CA SER A 60 -14.11 -17.28 13.18
C SER A 60 -15.48 -16.65 12.89
N GLU A 61 -16.19 -16.17 13.91
CA GLU A 61 -17.47 -15.48 13.73
C GLU A 61 -17.25 -14.13 13.06
N PHE A 62 -16.25 -13.38 13.51
CA PHE A 62 -15.87 -12.13 12.88
C PHE A 62 -15.36 -12.33 11.44
N ALA A 63 -14.56 -13.37 11.19
CA ALA A 63 -14.12 -13.73 9.84
C ALA A 63 -15.31 -14.04 8.90
N ALA A 64 -16.29 -14.81 9.40
CA ALA A 64 -17.50 -15.12 8.64
C ALA A 64 -18.37 -13.88 8.39
N PHE A 65 -18.48 -12.99 9.37
CA PHE A 65 -19.12 -11.70 9.21
C PHE A 65 -18.44 -10.86 8.12
N LEU A 66 -17.11 -10.68 8.16
CA LEU A 66 -16.38 -9.90 7.16
C LEU A 66 -16.57 -10.46 5.76
N ALA A 67 -16.47 -11.78 5.59
CA ALA A 67 -16.66 -12.43 4.30
C ALA A 67 -18.11 -12.25 3.75
N ARG A 68 -19.11 -12.19 4.64
CA ARG A 68 -20.50 -11.88 4.26
C ARG A 68 -20.66 -10.40 3.92
N ALA A 69 -20.13 -9.51 4.75
CA ALA A 69 -20.19 -8.07 4.57
C ALA A 69 -19.54 -7.63 3.25
N GLU A 70 -18.41 -8.23 2.89
CA GLU A 70 -17.74 -7.94 1.63
C GLU A 70 -18.51 -8.46 0.41
N ARG A 71 -19.21 -9.60 0.53
CA ARG A 71 -20.00 -10.18 -0.56
C ARG A 71 -21.29 -9.41 -0.81
N ASP A 72 -22.00 -9.07 0.25
CA ASP A 72 -23.30 -8.40 0.20
C ASP A 72 -23.49 -7.47 1.39
N PRO A 73 -22.95 -6.23 1.32
CA PRO A 73 -23.13 -5.24 2.38
C PRO A 73 -24.60 -4.85 2.61
N ALA A 74 -25.46 -4.99 1.60
CA ALA A 74 -26.86 -4.58 1.67
C ALA A 74 -27.70 -5.54 2.53
N ALA A 75 -27.26 -6.79 2.70
CA ALA A 75 -27.91 -7.79 3.54
C ALA A 75 -27.51 -7.71 5.02
N LEU A 76 -26.65 -6.76 5.42
CA LEU A 76 -26.21 -6.61 6.80
C LEU A 76 -27.36 -6.11 7.70
N SER A 77 -27.49 -6.71 8.88
CA SER A 77 -28.34 -6.15 9.92
C SER A 77 -27.82 -4.77 10.37
N PRO A 78 -28.65 -3.92 11.02
CA PRO A 78 -28.20 -2.61 11.48
C PRO A 78 -26.97 -2.65 12.38
N GLY A 79 -26.86 -3.66 13.26
CA GLY A 79 -25.69 -3.82 14.12
C GLY A 79 -24.43 -4.25 13.35
N GLU A 80 -24.58 -5.07 12.32
CA GLU A 80 -23.50 -5.47 11.44
C GLU A 80 -23.04 -4.35 10.52
N ALA A 81 -23.96 -3.51 10.05
CA ALA A 81 -23.63 -2.33 9.24
C ALA A 81 -22.71 -1.37 10.02
N VAL A 82 -22.95 -1.17 11.31
CA VAL A 82 -22.05 -0.38 12.18
C VAL A 82 -20.66 -1.02 12.28
N ARG A 83 -20.58 -2.36 12.42
CA ARG A 83 -19.30 -3.07 12.47
C ARG A 83 -18.55 -2.96 11.15
N TRP A 84 -19.25 -3.07 10.03
CA TRP A 84 -18.67 -2.94 8.69
C TRP A 84 -18.14 -1.52 8.48
N ASP A 85 -18.93 -0.50 8.83
CA ASP A 85 -18.53 0.89 8.70
C ASP A 85 -17.29 1.24 9.54
N ALA A 86 -17.25 0.75 10.79
CA ALA A 86 -16.09 0.91 11.66
C ALA A 86 -14.83 0.22 11.09
N TYR A 87 -14.97 -1.00 10.57
CA TYR A 87 -13.89 -1.74 9.93
C TYR A 87 -13.36 -1.00 8.70
N MET A 88 -14.24 -0.62 7.77
CA MET A 88 -13.87 0.08 6.55
C MET A 88 -13.24 1.44 6.82
N THR A 89 -13.76 2.18 7.82
CA THR A 89 -13.15 3.42 8.28
C THR A 89 -11.73 3.21 8.78
N ALA A 90 -11.50 2.17 9.59
CA ALA A 90 -10.17 1.87 10.13
C ALA A 90 -9.19 1.47 9.01
N VAL A 91 -9.63 0.67 8.05
CA VAL A 91 -8.82 0.24 6.91
C VAL A 91 -8.45 1.40 6.00
N TYR A 92 -9.39 2.27 5.62
CA TYR A 92 -9.07 3.42 4.77
C TYR A 92 -8.21 4.46 5.50
N ARG A 93 -8.37 4.62 6.83
CA ARG A 93 -7.44 5.42 7.63
C ARG A 93 -6.02 4.84 7.62
N HIS A 94 -5.89 3.52 7.66
CA HIS A 94 -4.60 2.86 7.53
C HIS A 94 -3.96 3.13 6.16
N PHE A 95 -4.70 2.98 5.05
CA PHE A 95 -4.19 3.37 3.74
C PHE A 95 -3.85 4.86 3.64
N GLY A 96 -4.67 5.74 4.22
CA GLY A 96 -4.38 7.18 4.29
C GLY A 96 -3.08 7.49 5.03
N ASN A 97 -2.81 6.77 6.12
CA ASN A 97 -1.54 6.87 6.84
C ASN A 97 -0.36 6.39 5.97
N LEU A 98 -0.51 5.28 5.25
CA LEU A 98 0.53 4.79 4.33
C LEU A 98 0.86 5.82 3.24
N VAL A 99 -0.17 6.45 2.64
CA VAL A 99 0.02 7.54 1.66
C VAL A 99 0.81 8.70 2.27
N TYR A 100 0.45 9.11 3.49
CA TYR A 100 1.16 10.19 4.19
C TYR A 100 2.62 9.83 4.45
N GLN A 101 2.89 8.63 4.97
CA GLN A 101 4.25 8.17 5.30
C GLN A 101 5.15 8.03 4.07
N HIS A 102 4.59 7.65 2.92
CA HIS A 102 5.31 7.69 1.65
C HIS A 102 5.67 9.13 1.23
N ARG A 103 4.71 10.06 1.30
CA ARG A 103 4.92 11.46 0.89
C ARG A 103 6.01 12.18 1.70
N VAL A 104 6.19 11.82 2.97
CA VAL A 104 7.24 12.38 3.84
C VAL A 104 8.56 11.59 3.77
N GLY A 105 8.66 10.56 2.92
CA GLY A 105 9.87 9.77 2.71
C GLY A 105 10.22 8.80 3.86
N ALA A 106 9.23 8.49 4.71
CA ALA A 106 9.36 7.55 5.81
C ALA A 106 9.12 6.09 5.38
N LEU A 107 8.28 5.88 4.36
CA LEU A 107 8.03 4.59 3.73
C LEU A 107 8.86 4.46 2.45
N ASP A 108 9.56 3.34 2.29
CA ASP A 108 10.36 3.07 1.09
C ASP A 108 9.48 2.70 -0.12
N HIS A 109 10.06 2.82 -1.33
CA HIS A 109 9.30 2.68 -2.58
C HIS A 109 8.81 1.25 -2.82
N LEU A 110 9.60 0.23 -2.50
CA LEU A 110 9.21 -1.18 -2.71
C LEU A 110 8.01 -1.55 -1.82
N MET A 111 8.04 -1.08 -0.58
CA MET A 111 6.94 -1.28 0.34
C MET A 111 5.69 -0.49 -0.08
N TRP A 112 5.89 0.74 -0.53
CA TRP A 112 4.81 1.57 -1.07
C TRP A 112 4.13 0.90 -2.28
N ASP A 113 4.89 0.37 -3.23
CA ASP A 113 4.36 -0.36 -4.39
C ASP A 113 3.48 -1.56 -3.95
N THR A 114 3.91 -2.28 -2.91
CA THR A 114 3.14 -3.40 -2.34
C THR A 114 1.81 -2.94 -1.74
N TYR A 115 1.81 -1.81 -1.02
CA TYR A 115 0.59 -1.25 -0.44
C TYR A 115 -0.35 -0.68 -1.49
N GLN A 116 0.18 -0.07 -2.56
CA GLN A 116 -0.63 0.34 -3.72
C GLN A 116 -1.31 -0.86 -4.37
N ALA A 117 -0.56 -1.94 -4.62
CA ALA A 117 -1.11 -3.17 -5.19
C ALA A 117 -2.18 -3.80 -4.28
N THR A 118 -1.96 -3.76 -2.95
CA THR A 118 -2.93 -4.26 -1.97
C THR A 118 -4.22 -3.45 -1.97
N LEU A 119 -4.14 -2.12 -1.99
CA LEU A 119 -5.32 -1.26 -2.11
C LEU A 119 -6.07 -1.54 -3.42
N LYS A 120 -5.34 -1.62 -4.54
CA LYS A 120 -5.91 -1.94 -5.84
C LYS A 120 -6.62 -3.29 -5.84
N GLN A 121 -6.04 -4.32 -5.24
CA GLN A 121 -6.66 -5.64 -5.12
C GLN A 121 -8.00 -5.58 -4.38
N HIS A 122 -8.06 -4.87 -3.25
CA HIS A 122 -9.31 -4.73 -2.50
C HIS A 122 -10.37 -3.91 -3.26
N LEU A 123 -9.95 -2.89 -4.01
CA LEU A 123 -10.86 -2.07 -4.84
C LEU A 123 -11.49 -2.84 -6.03
N ARG A 124 -11.03 -4.08 -6.32
CA ARG A 124 -11.74 -4.99 -7.23
C ARG A 124 -13.09 -5.44 -6.65
N SER A 125 -13.24 -5.41 -5.33
CA SER A 125 -14.50 -5.69 -4.66
C SER A 125 -15.45 -4.47 -4.75
N PRO A 126 -16.66 -4.62 -5.31
CA PRO A 126 -17.65 -3.53 -5.37
C PRO A 126 -18.00 -2.96 -3.99
N ALA A 127 -18.00 -3.80 -2.95
CA ALA A 127 -18.27 -3.38 -1.57
C ALA A 127 -17.27 -2.34 -1.06
N TRP A 128 -15.98 -2.53 -1.38
CA TRP A 128 -14.92 -1.61 -0.99
C TRP A 128 -15.00 -0.28 -1.74
N ALA A 129 -15.23 -0.34 -3.05
CA ALA A 129 -15.32 0.85 -3.89
C ALA A 129 -16.54 1.70 -3.52
N SER A 130 -17.72 1.08 -3.42
CA SER A 130 -18.97 1.77 -3.09
C SER A 130 -18.96 2.38 -1.69
N TRP A 131 -18.44 1.66 -0.69
CA TRP A 131 -18.30 2.21 0.65
C TRP A 131 -17.38 3.43 0.66
N TYR A 132 -16.25 3.38 -0.06
CA TYR A 132 -15.35 4.54 -0.15
C TYR A 132 -16.01 5.73 -0.82
N GLU A 133 -16.71 5.53 -1.94
CA GLU A 133 -17.39 6.61 -2.65
C GLU A 133 -18.42 7.33 -1.76
N ALA A 134 -19.19 6.59 -0.98
CA ALA A 134 -20.15 7.16 -0.03
C ALA A 134 -19.47 7.95 1.10
N ASN A 135 -18.26 7.55 1.50
CA ASN A 135 -17.56 8.09 2.67
C ASN A 135 -16.31 8.92 2.33
N ALA A 136 -16.04 9.21 1.05
CA ALA A 136 -14.81 9.87 0.62
C ALA A 136 -14.56 11.23 1.32
N HIS A 137 -15.63 11.90 1.73
CA HIS A 137 -15.60 13.20 2.41
C HIS A 137 -14.90 13.20 3.78
N ILE A 138 -14.78 12.05 4.45
CA ILE A 138 -14.06 11.95 5.75
C ILE A 138 -12.56 11.66 5.60
N PHE A 139 -12.08 11.49 4.36
CA PHE A 139 -10.69 11.13 4.09
C PHE A 139 -9.91 12.28 3.45
N SER A 140 -8.58 12.17 3.47
CA SER A 140 -7.70 13.18 2.88
C SER A 140 -7.79 13.16 1.35
N THR A 141 -7.59 14.33 0.73
CA THR A 141 -7.51 14.45 -0.74
C THR A 141 -6.38 13.59 -1.33
N ALA A 142 -5.31 13.36 -0.57
CA ALA A 142 -4.21 12.50 -0.97
C ALA A 142 -4.64 11.03 -1.08
N LEU A 143 -5.42 10.52 -0.13
CA LEU A 143 -5.98 9.17 -0.22
C LEU A 143 -6.97 9.08 -1.38
N THR A 144 -7.82 10.09 -1.56
CA THR A 144 -8.77 10.14 -2.68
C THR A 144 -8.07 10.09 -4.04
N ALA A 145 -6.97 10.82 -4.20
CA ALA A 145 -6.14 10.72 -5.41
C ALA A 145 -5.59 9.31 -5.60
N GLN A 146 -5.11 8.66 -4.54
CA GLN A 146 -4.57 7.30 -4.62
C GLN A 146 -5.64 6.26 -5.00
N VAL A 147 -6.85 6.37 -4.43
CA VAL A 147 -7.98 5.50 -4.79
C VAL A 147 -8.39 5.73 -6.25
N ALA A 148 -8.42 6.99 -6.70
CA ALA A 148 -8.71 7.32 -8.10
C ALA A 148 -7.70 6.70 -9.07
N THR A 149 -6.40 6.80 -8.76
CA THR A 149 -5.33 6.14 -9.55
C THR A 149 -5.53 4.63 -9.62
N ALA A 150 -5.74 3.98 -8.47
CA ALA A 150 -5.94 2.53 -8.43
C ALA A 150 -7.16 2.08 -9.25
N ARG A 151 -8.25 2.85 -9.24
CA ARG A 151 -9.44 2.58 -10.05
C ARG A 151 -9.22 2.80 -11.54
N ALA A 152 -8.47 3.84 -11.92
CA ALA A 152 -8.12 4.08 -13.31
C ALA A 152 -7.27 2.94 -13.89
N GLU A 153 -6.31 2.42 -13.12
CA GLU A 153 -5.53 1.24 -13.50
C GLU A 153 -6.42 0.01 -13.69
N LEU A 154 -7.37 -0.25 -12.78
CA LEU A 154 -8.30 -1.38 -12.89
C LEU A 154 -9.20 -1.30 -14.12
N ALA A 155 -9.63 -0.09 -14.51
CA ALA A 155 -10.44 0.10 -15.71
C ALA A 155 -9.65 -0.29 -16.97
N VAL A 156 -8.37 0.10 -17.06
CA VAL A 156 -7.49 -0.26 -18.19
C VAL A 156 -7.21 -1.78 -18.22
N GLU A 157 -6.99 -2.41 -17.07
CA GLU A 157 -6.79 -3.86 -16.97
C GLU A 157 -8.03 -4.65 -17.42
N GLY A 158 -9.23 -4.19 -17.04
CA GLY A 158 -10.49 -4.80 -17.45
C GLY A 158 -10.73 -4.73 -18.96
N ASP A 159 -10.44 -3.58 -19.58
CA ASP A 159 -10.58 -3.38 -21.02
C ASP A 159 -9.56 -4.22 -21.83
N SER A 160 -8.37 -4.44 -21.28
CA SER A 160 -7.30 -5.23 -21.93
C SER A 160 -7.59 -6.74 -21.88
N GLY A 161 -8.14 -7.25 -20.77
CA GLY A 161 -8.51 -8.67 -20.62
C GLY A 161 -9.66 -9.12 -21.52
N GLY A 162 -10.55 -8.19 -21.92
CA GLY A 162 -11.60 -8.45 -22.90
C GLY A 162 -11.11 -8.58 -24.34
N GLN A 163 -9.94 -8.02 -24.66
CA GLN A 163 -9.40 -8.01 -26.03
C GLN A 163 -8.61 -9.29 -26.36
N GLU A 164 -8.03 -9.96 -25.35
CA GLU A 164 -7.24 -11.19 -25.53
C GLU A 164 -8.12 -12.45 -25.72
N LEU A 165 -9.33 -12.46 -25.15
CA LEU A 165 -10.29 -13.57 -25.30
C LEU A 165 -11.02 -13.59 -26.66
N ALA A 166 -10.95 -12.52 -27.44
CA ALA A 166 -11.62 -12.41 -28.75
C ALA A 166 -10.81 -13.02 -29.92
N ILE A 167 -9.54 -13.38 -29.71
CA ILE A 167 -8.64 -13.95 -30.73
C ILE A 167 -8.32 -15.40 -30.36
N GLY A 168 -9.31 -16.29 -30.34
CA GLY A 168 -9.03 -17.67 -29.92
C GLY A 168 -10.17 -18.69 -30.01
N SER A 169 -11.20 -18.45 -30.81
CA SER A 169 -12.27 -19.45 -31.03
C SER A 169 -12.42 -19.79 -32.50
N ASP A 170 -11.54 -20.65 -32.98
CA ASP A 170 -11.88 -21.53 -34.10
C ASP A 170 -11.29 -22.93 -33.85
N PRO A 171 -12.13 -23.95 -33.66
CA PRO A 171 -11.74 -25.30 -34.00
C PRO A 171 -12.74 -25.86 -35.02
N THR A 172 -12.31 -25.92 -36.27
CA THR A 172 -12.83 -26.89 -37.23
C THR A 172 -12.51 -28.30 -36.73
N PRO A 173 -13.48 -29.21 -36.52
CA PRO A 173 -13.17 -30.58 -36.15
C PRO A 173 -12.76 -31.37 -37.40
N ALA A 174 -11.53 -31.88 -37.40
CA ALA A 174 -11.09 -32.87 -38.37
C ALA A 174 -11.87 -34.18 -38.17
N GLN A 175 -12.56 -34.65 -39.22
CA GLN A 175 -13.18 -35.97 -39.29
C GLN A 175 -12.10 -37.06 -39.42
N VAL A 176 -12.18 -38.07 -38.55
CA VAL A 176 -11.37 -39.30 -38.65
C VAL A 176 -12.08 -40.29 -39.59
N PRO A 177 -11.39 -40.92 -40.57
CA PRO A 177 -12.04 -41.89 -41.46
C PRO A 177 -12.25 -43.23 -40.75
N SER A 178 -13.42 -43.84 -40.93
CA SER A 178 -13.71 -45.21 -40.50
C SER A 178 -13.08 -46.21 -41.47
N GLU A 179 -12.04 -46.92 -41.03
CA GLU A 179 -11.55 -48.09 -41.74
C GLU A 179 -12.51 -49.27 -41.56
N SER A 180 -12.92 -49.81 -42.69
CA SER A 180 -13.72 -51.02 -42.84
C SER A 180 -12.84 -52.09 -43.48
N GLY A 181 -12.85 -53.28 -42.88
CA GLY A 181 -12.48 -54.54 -43.53
C GLY A 181 -11.02 -54.99 -43.40
N SER A 182 -10.82 -56.19 -42.85
CA SER A 182 -10.49 -57.32 -43.72
C SER A 182 -10.71 -58.64 -43.00
N ALA A 183 -11.26 -59.59 -43.75
CA ALA A 183 -11.37 -60.98 -43.42
C ALA A 183 -9.99 -61.65 -43.39
N THR A 184 -9.82 -62.64 -42.50
CA THR A 184 -9.31 -63.97 -42.83
C THR A 184 -9.66 -64.94 -41.70
#